data_AF-A0A444R033-F1
#
_entry.id   AF-A0A444R033-F1
#
_cell.length_a   1.000
_cell.length_b   1.000
_cell.length_c   1.000
_cell.angle_alpha   90.00
_cell.angle_beta   90.00
_cell.angle_gamma   90.00
#
_symmetry.space_group_name_H-M   'P 1'
#
loop_
_entity.id
_entity.type
_entity.pdbx_description
1 polymer ?
#
loop_
_entity_poly.entity_id
_entity_poly.type
_entity_poly.pdbx_seq_one_letter_code
_entity_poly.pdbx_strand_id
1 'polypeptide(L)'
;MAFLTSSDKALWHLALPMIFSNITVPLLGLVDTAVIGHLDSPVYLGGVAVGATATSFLFMLLLFLRMSTTGLTAQAYGAKNPQALARALVQPLLLALGAGALIALLRTPIIDLALHIVGGSEAVLEQARRFLEIRWLSAPASLANLVLLG
;
A
#
# COMPACT_ATOMS: atom_id res chain seq x y z
N MET A 1 33.61 3.51 -19.78
CA MET A 1 32.23 3.68 -19.29
C MET A 1 32.30 3.68 -17.78
N ALA A 2 32.56 4.85 -17.17
CA ALA A 2 32.98 4.95 -15.78
C ALA A 2 31.76 5.13 -14.87
N PHE A 3 31.28 4.04 -14.29
CA PHE A 3 30.18 4.01 -13.30
C PHE A 3 30.59 4.56 -11.90
N LEU A 4 31.52 5.51 -11.83
CA LEU A 4 32.19 5.89 -10.57
C LEU A 4 32.39 7.41 -10.45
N THR A 5 31.42 8.22 -10.89
CA THR A 5 31.43 9.64 -10.53
C THR A 5 30.87 9.84 -9.11
N SER A 6 31.21 10.95 -8.45
CA SER A 6 30.70 11.29 -7.11
C SER A 6 29.16 11.31 -7.06
N SER A 7 28.54 11.68 -8.19
CA SER A 7 27.09 11.67 -8.39
C SER A 7 26.52 10.25 -8.45
N ASP A 8 27.19 9.31 -9.12
CA ASP A 8 26.77 7.89 -9.14
C ASP A 8 26.81 7.29 -7.73
N LYS A 9 27.85 7.61 -6.96
CA LYS A 9 27.99 7.12 -5.59
C LYS A 9 26.89 7.65 -4.67
N ALA A 10 26.50 8.92 -4.82
CA ALA A 10 25.37 9.51 -4.09
C ALA A 10 24.02 8.92 -4.53
N LEU A 11 23.85 8.68 -5.83
CA LEU A 11 22.67 8.01 -6.38
C LEU A 11 22.52 6.60 -5.82
N TRP A 12 23.59 5.80 -5.78
CA TRP A 12 23.56 4.45 -5.21
C TRP A 12 23.24 4.44 -3.72
N HIS A 13 23.71 5.43 -2.94
CA HIS A 13 23.36 5.54 -1.50
C HIS A 13 21.87 5.82 -1.28
N LEU A 14 21.20 6.52 -2.19
CA LEU A 14 19.76 6.77 -2.11
C LEU A 14 18.96 5.60 -2.70
N ALA A 15 19.43 5.04 -3.82
CA ALA A 15 18.74 4.01 -4.58
C ALA A 15 18.75 2.65 -3.87
N LEU A 16 19.85 2.25 -3.21
CA LEU A 16 19.92 0.94 -2.55
C LEU A 16 18.82 0.74 -1.49
N PRO A 17 18.65 1.65 -0.50
CA PRO A 17 17.58 1.54 0.50
C PRO A 17 16.19 1.54 -0.15
N MET A 18 15.99 2.38 -1.17
CA MET A 18 14.72 2.44 -1.90
C MET A 18 14.42 1.13 -2.63
N ILE A 19 15.39 0.54 -3.32
CA ILE A 19 15.23 -0.72 -4.05
C ILE A 19 14.87 -1.83 -3.06
N PHE A 20 15.63 -1.96 -1.96
CA PHE A 20 15.32 -2.93 -0.92
C PHE A 20 13.91 -2.74 -0.36
N SER A 21 13.52 -1.51 -0.03
CA SER A 21 12.19 -1.21 0.50
C SER A 21 11.04 -1.49 -0.48
N ASN A 22 11.26 -1.40 -1.80
CA ASN A 22 10.22 -1.69 -2.78
C ASN A 22 10.15 -3.20 -3.13
N ILE A 23 11.26 -3.94 -2.97
CA ILE A 23 11.31 -5.40 -3.23
C ILE A 23 10.68 -6.21 -2.07
N THR A 24 10.69 -5.70 -0.84
CA THR A 24 10.11 -6.42 0.31
C THR A 24 8.61 -6.71 0.15
N VAL A 25 7.86 -5.79 -0.45
CA VAL A 25 6.41 -5.94 -0.66
C VAL A 25 6.06 -7.13 -1.57
N PRO A 26 6.57 -7.26 -2.80
CA PRO A 26 6.31 -8.42 -3.65
C PRO A 26 6.90 -9.72 -3.09
N LEU A 27 8.04 -9.68 -2.40
CA LEU A 27 8.60 -10.87 -1.75
C LEU A 27 7.69 -11.42 -0.64
N LEU A 28 7.14 -10.54 0.21
CA LEU A 28 6.16 -10.93 1.21
C LEU A 28 4.91 -11.54 0.55
N GLY A 29 4.41 -10.94 -0.53
CA GLY A 29 3.29 -11.50 -1.29
C GLY A 29 3.55 -12.88 -1.89
N LEU A 30 4.79 -13.13 -2.36
CA LEU A 30 5.21 -14.45 -2.86
C LEU A 30 5.21 -15.50 -1.74
N VAL A 31 5.75 -15.16 -0.57
CA VAL A 31 5.78 -16.05 0.61
C VAL A 31 4.37 -16.34 1.11
N ASP A 32 3.51 -15.31 1.23
CA ASP A 32 2.11 -15.48 1.64
C ASP A 32 1.38 -16.45 0.68
N THR A 33 1.56 -16.27 -0.63
CA THR A 33 0.96 -17.13 -1.65
C THR A 33 1.49 -18.57 -1.55
N ALA A 34 2.79 -18.75 -1.33
CA ALA A 34 3.40 -20.07 -1.18
C ALA A 34 2.92 -20.81 0.08
N VAL A 35 2.75 -20.11 1.20
CA VAL A 35 2.23 -20.67 2.46
C VAL A 35 0.76 -21.06 2.30
N ILE A 36 -0.06 -20.19 1.73
CA ILE A 36 -1.50 -20.44 1.53
C ILE A 36 -1.73 -21.54 0.49
N GLY A 37 -0.84 -21.67 -0.51
CA GLY A 37 -0.90 -22.72 -1.52
C GLY A 37 -0.62 -24.14 -1.01
N HIS A 38 -0.06 -24.27 0.19
CA HIS A 38 0.12 -25.57 0.86
C HIS A 38 -1.08 -25.97 1.74
N LEU A 39 -2.14 -25.15 1.82
CA LEU A 39 -3.34 -25.52 2.58
C LEU A 39 -4.20 -26.55 1.82
N ASP A 40 -4.88 -27.41 2.58
CA ASP A 40 -5.61 -28.58 2.08
C ASP A 40 -6.77 -28.28 1.10
N SER A 41 -7.18 -27.01 0.97
CA SER A 41 -8.29 -26.61 0.11
C SER A 41 -7.96 -25.36 -0.75
N PRO A 42 -8.16 -25.43 -2.08
CA PRO A 42 -8.00 -24.30 -3.00
C PRO A 42 -8.87 -23.07 -2.66
N VAL A 43 -9.92 -23.27 -1.85
CA VAL A 43 -10.85 -22.22 -1.42
C VAL A 43 -10.14 -21.14 -0.60
N TYR A 44 -9.17 -21.51 0.25
CA TYR A 44 -8.41 -20.55 1.06
C TYR A 44 -7.53 -19.66 0.17
N LEU A 45 -6.87 -20.26 -0.82
CA LEU A 45 -6.05 -19.53 -1.78
C LEU A 45 -6.90 -18.61 -2.66
N GLY A 46 -8.06 -19.09 -3.13
CA GLY A 46 -9.01 -18.27 -3.87
C GLY A 46 -9.51 -17.07 -3.06
N GLY A 47 -9.85 -17.28 -1.78
CA GLY A 47 -10.35 -16.22 -0.90
C GLY A 47 -9.32 -15.12 -0.67
N VAL A 48 -8.07 -15.51 -0.38
CA VAL A 48 -6.98 -14.54 -0.20
C VAL A 48 -6.63 -13.84 -1.50
N ALA A 49 -6.62 -14.54 -2.64
CA ALA A 49 -6.37 -13.91 -3.94
C ALA A 49 -7.41 -12.83 -4.27
N VAL A 50 -8.70 -13.13 -4.04
CA VAL A 50 -9.80 -12.16 -4.21
C VAL A 50 -9.63 -10.97 -3.26
N GLY A 51 -9.41 -11.23 -1.97
CA GLY A 51 -9.24 -10.18 -0.97
C GLY A 51 -8.00 -9.30 -1.22
N ALA A 52 -6.88 -9.89 -1.64
CA ALA A 52 -5.66 -9.18 -1.99
C ALA A 52 -5.84 -8.32 -3.25
N THR A 53 -6.58 -8.82 -4.25
CA THR A 53 -6.89 -8.07 -5.47
C THR A 53 -7.78 -6.86 -5.17
N ALA A 54 -8.85 -7.07 -4.40
CA ALA A 54 -9.74 -5.98 -3.98
C ALA A 54 -8.99 -4.91 -3.17
N THR A 55 -8.12 -5.33 -2.25
CA THR A 55 -7.27 -4.41 -1.47
C THR A 55 -6.30 -3.65 -2.36
N SER A 56 -5.64 -4.34 -3.30
CA SER A 56 -4.69 -3.72 -4.23
C SER A 56 -5.38 -2.68 -5.11
N PHE A 57 -6.58 -2.98 -5.61
CA PHE A 57 -7.36 -2.04 -6.41
C PHE A 57 -7.73 -0.78 -5.61
N LEU A 58 -8.22 -0.95 -4.38
CA LEU A 58 -8.57 0.17 -3.49
C LEU A 58 -7.34 1.04 -3.18
N PHE A 59 -6.19 0.41 -2.88
CA PHE A 59 -4.96 1.13 -2.53
C PHE A 59 -4.32 1.81 -3.74
N MET A 60 -4.48 1.22 -4.94
CA MET A 60 -4.04 1.82 -6.19
C MET A 60 -4.73 3.16 -6.43
N LEU A 61 -6.03 3.28 -6.11
CA LEU A 61 -6.75 4.57 -6.19
C LEU A 61 -6.18 5.64 -5.26
N LEU A 62 -5.52 5.22 -4.17
CA LEU A 62 -4.91 6.11 -3.17
C LEU A 62 -3.40 6.31 -3.40
N LEU A 63 -2.83 5.73 -4.46
CA LEU A 63 -1.41 5.83 -4.77
C LEU A 63 -0.97 7.27 -5.09
N PHE A 64 -1.92 8.13 -5.50
CA PHE A 64 -1.66 9.56 -5.72
C PHE A 64 -1.12 10.24 -4.46
N LEU A 65 -1.47 9.76 -3.25
CA LEU A 65 -0.97 10.31 -2.00
C LEU A 65 0.56 10.25 -1.96
N ARG A 66 1.15 9.12 -2.36
CA ARG A 66 2.61 8.91 -2.43
C ARG A 66 3.26 9.76 -3.52
N MET A 67 2.66 9.85 -4.70
CA MET A 67 3.26 10.61 -5.80
C MET A 67 3.15 12.13 -5.58
N SER A 68 2.12 12.58 -4.87
CA SER A 68 1.93 14.00 -4.55
C SER A 68 2.91 14.51 -3.49
N THR A 69 3.27 13.69 -2.50
CA THR A 69 4.15 14.07 -1.39
C THR A 69 5.58 14.30 -1.84
N THR A 70 6.11 13.47 -2.74
CA THR A 70 7.50 13.59 -3.22
C THR A 70 7.73 14.91 -3.95
N GLY A 71 6.80 15.30 -4.84
CA GLY A 71 6.89 16.53 -5.62
C GLY A 71 6.82 17.78 -4.74
N LEU A 72 5.83 17.84 -3.84
CA LEU A 72 5.66 18.97 -2.91
C LEU A 72 6.84 19.09 -1.93
N THR A 73 7.35 17.96 -1.45
CA THR A 73 8.53 17.90 -0.58
C THR A 73 9.78 18.39 -1.29
N ALA A 74 10.03 17.95 -2.54
CA ALA A 74 11.18 18.39 -3.32
C ALA A 74 11.14 19.91 -3.59
N GLN A 75 9.98 20.46 -3.92
CA GLN A 75 9.80 21.90 -4.13
C GLN A 75 10.03 22.69 -2.83
N ALA A 76 9.44 22.26 -1.72
CA ALA A 76 9.58 22.92 -0.42
C ALA A 76 11.03 22.87 0.10
N TYR A 77 11.71 21.73 -0.11
CA TYR A 77 13.12 21.56 0.22
C TYR A 77 14.02 22.45 -0.63
N GLY A 78 13.78 22.50 -1.95
CA GLY A 78 14.51 23.39 -2.87
C GLY A 78 14.33 24.88 -2.55
N ALA A 79 13.13 25.28 -2.10
CA ALA A 79 12.83 26.64 -1.67
C ALA A 79 13.37 27.00 -0.26
N LYS A 80 14.01 26.05 0.44
CA LYS A 80 14.48 26.19 1.83
C LYS A 80 13.39 26.69 2.79
N ASN A 81 12.15 26.28 2.57
CA ASN A 81 11.00 26.70 3.37
C ASN A 81 10.56 25.59 4.33
N PRO A 82 10.97 25.62 5.61
CA PRO A 82 10.66 24.55 6.57
C PRO A 82 9.16 24.46 6.88
N GLN A 83 8.42 25.57 6.79
CA GLN A 83 6.96 25.57 7.02
C GLN A 83 6.23 24.88 5.86
N ALA A 84 6.65 25.13 4.63
CA ALA A 84 6.11 24.44 3.46
C ALA A 84 6.45 22.94 3.50
N LEU A 85 7.64 22.58 3.94
CA LEU A 85 8.06 21.18 4.11
C LEU A 85 7.20 20.44 5.14
N ALA A 86 6.95 21.06 6.29
CA ALA A 86 6.06 20.49 7.30
C ALA A 86 4.62 20.30 6.76
N ARG A 87 4.10 21.27 5.99
CA ARG A 87 2.77 21.16 5.35
C ARG A 87 2.72 20.04 4.31
N ALA A 88 3.79 19.85 3.53
CA ALA A 88 3.89 18.79 2.54
C ALA A 88 3.84 17.38 3.16
N LEU A 89 4.19 17.24 4.45
CA LEU A 89 4.06 15.99 5.19
C LEU A 89 2.70 15.87 5.92
N VAL A 90 2.31 16.92 6.66
CA VAL A 90 1.14 16.86 7.54
C VAL A 90 -0.17 16.75 6.77
N GLN A 91 -0.32 17.49 5.66
CA GLN A 91 -1.59 17.47 4.91
C GLN A 91 -1.87 16.10 4.29
N PRO A 92 -0.94 15.47 3.55
CA PRO A 92 -1.19 14.14 2.98
C PRO A 92 -1.31 13.07 4.06
N LEU A 93 -0.58 13.19 5.17
CA LEU A 93 -0.69 12.26 6.29
C LEU A 93 -2.08 12.31 6.95
N LEU A 94 -2.63 13.50 7.17
CA LEU A 94 -3.99 13.65 7.69
C LEU A 94 -5.04 13.11 6.72
N LEU A 95 -4.87 13.35 5.42
CA LEU A 95 -5.74 12.78 4.39
C LEU A 95 -5.66 11.25 4.36
N ALA A 96 -4.46 10.68 4.45
CA ALA A 96 -4.23 9.24 4.50
C ALA A 96 -4.85 8.58 5.73
N LEU A 97 -4.67 9.19 6.91
CA LEU A 97 -5.28 8.71 8.15
C LEU A 97 -6.80 8.84 8.12
N GLY A 98 -7.34 9.94 7.61
CA GLY A 98 -8.78 10.15 7.44
C GLY A 98 -9.40 9.16 6.48
N ALA A 99 -8.81 8.97 5.30
CA ALA A 99 -9.25 7.99 4.32
C ALA A 99 -9.16 6.55 4.87
N GLY A 100 -8.06 6.21 5.54
CA GLY A 100 -7.89 4.90 6.15
C GLY A 100 -8.86 4.63 7.30
N ALA A 101 -9.13 5.63 8.13
CA ALA A 101 -10.14 5.54 9.19
C ALA A 101 -11.55 5.36 8.60
N LEU A 102 -11.86 6.08 7.52
CA LEU A 102 -13.12 5.93 6.80
C LEU A 102 -13.26 4.52 6.21
N ILE A 103 -12.21 3.98 5.60
CA ILE A 103 -12.18 2.59 5.12
C ILE A 103 -12.38 1.60 6.28
N ALA A 104 -11.69 1.81 7.40
CA ALA A 104 -11.80 0.91 8.56
C ALA A 104 -13.20 0.96 9.20
N LEU A 105 -13.85 2.14 9.21
CA LEU A 105 -15.20 2.33 9.75
C LEU A 105 -16.27 1.78 8.80
N LEU A 106 -16.16 2.08 7.50
CA LEU A 106 -17.08 1.62 6.45
C LEU A 106 -16.66 0.28 5.85
N ARG A 107 -15.80 -0.49 6.53
CA ARG A 107 -15.26 -1.73 5.98
C ARG A 107 -16.35 -2.71 5.59
N THR A 108 -17.39 -2.87 6.40
CA THR A 108 -18.48 -3.84 6.14
C THR A 108 -19.19 -3.55 4.81
N PRO A 109 -19.79 -2.36 4.56
CA PRO A 109 -20.44 -2.10 3.28
C PRO A 109 -19.47 -2.07 2.09
N ILE A 110 -18.21 -1.66 2.29
CA ILE A 110 -17.21 -1.67 1.21
C ILE A 110 -16.80 -3.11 0.86
N ILE A 111 -16.66 -3.99 1.85
CA ILE A 111 -16.38 -5.43 1.64
C ILE A 111 -17.54 -6.08 0.90
N ASP A 112 -18.77 -5.81 1.32
CA ASP A 112 -19.97 -6.35 0.67
C ASP A 112 -20.02 -5.96 -0.81
N LEU A 113 -19.80 -4.68 -1.10
CA LEU A 113 -19.74 -4.17 -2.46
C LEU A 113 -18.61 -4.81 -3.27
N ALA A 114 -17.41 -4.91 -2.69
CA ALA A 114 -16.26 -5.49 -3.36
C ALA A 114 -16.49 -6.98 -3.70
N LEU A 115 -17.02 -7.76 -2.75
CA LEU A 115 -17.33 -9.18 -2.95
C LEU A 115 -18.46 -9.38 -3.96
N HIS A 116 -19.45 -8.48 -3.99
CA HIS A 116 -20.53 -8.52 -4.98
C HIS A 116 -20.03 -8.23 -6.40
N ILE A 117 -19.09 -7.29 -6.56
CA ILE A 117 -18.49 -6.96 -7.86
C ILE A 117 -17.59 -8.08 -8.37
N VAL A 118 -16.74 -8.65 -7.50
CA VAL A 118 -15.81 -9.71 -7.91
C VAL A 118 -16.55 -10.99 -8.27
N GLY A 119 -17.58 -11.35 -7.50
CA GLY A 119 -18.30 -12.61 -7.68
C GLY A 119 -17.42 -13.84 -7.39
N GLY A 120 -18.04 -15.01 -7.26
CA GLY A 120 -17.33 -16.25 -6.94
C GLY A 120 -18.20 -17.28 -6.25
N SER A 121 -17.61 -18.41 -5.87
CA SER A 121 -18.31 -19.40 -5.03
C SER A 121 -18.46 -18.87 -3.61
N GLU A 122 -19.57 -19.21 -2.94
CA GLU A 122 -19.85 -18.75 -1.56
C GLU A 122 -18.69 -19.06 -0.60
N ALA A 123 -18.11 -20.26 -0.72
CA ALA A 123 -16.99 -20.68 0.12
C ALA A 123 -15.74 -19.79 -0.05
N VAL A 124 -15.46 -19.30 -1.28
CA VAL A 124 -14.34 -18.39 -1.55
C VAL A 124 -14.63 -16.99 -1.03
N LEU A 125 -15.86 -16.49 -1.25
CA LEU A 125 -16.28 -15.17 -0.80
C LEU A 125 -16.30 -15.07 0.73
N GLU A 126 -16.64 -16.15 1.44
CA GLU A 126 -16.59 -16.20 2.90
C GLU A 126 -15.14 -16.06 3.41
N GLN A 127 -14.19 -16.75 2.78
CA GLN A 127 -12.76 -16.61 3.14
C GLN A 127 -12.23 -15.22 2.77
N ALA A 128 -12.62 -14.68 1.62
CA ALA A 128 -12.25 -13.33 1.21
C ALA A 128 -12.78 -12.27 2.18
N ARG A 129 -14.02 -12.41 2.68
CA ARG A 129 -14.58 -11.54 3.72
C ARG A 129 -13.72 -11.53 4.97
N ARG A 130 -13.41 -12.71 5.53
CA ARG A 130 -12.59 -12.81 6.75
C ARG A 130 -11.22 -12.15 6.56
N PHE A 131 -10.59 -12.41 5.42
CA PHE A 131 -9.32 -11.78 5.07
C PHE A 131 -9.42 -10.25 5.04
N LEU A 132 -10.44 -9.71 4.36
CA LEU A 132 -10.63 -8.27 4.21
C LEU A 132 -10.98 -7.58 5.54
N GLU A 133 -11.83 -8.19 6.36
CA GLU A 133 -12.22 -7.65 7.68
C GLU A 133 -11.01 -7.43 8.59
N ILE A 134 -10.07 -8.36 8.58
CA ILE A 134 -8.83 -8.26 9.35
C ILE A 134 -7.88 -7.26 8.69
N ARG A 135 -7.68 -7.38 7.37
CA ARG A 135 -6.69 -6.57 6.64
C ARG A 135 -7.04 -5.09 6.65
N TRP A 136 -8.30 -4.71 6.51
CA TRP A 136 -8.71 -3.31 6.40
C TRP A 136 -8.71 -2.55 7.73
N LEU A 137 -8.59 -3.23 8.87
CA LEU A 137 -8.26 -2.58 10.14
C LEU A 137 -6.87 -1.92 10.09
N SER A 138 -5.94 -2.48 9.31
CA SER A 138 -4.61 -1.89 9.07
C SER A 138 -4.57 -0.80 7.99
N ALA A 139 -5.71 -0.46 7.38
CA ALA A 139 -5.77 0.55 6.32
C ALA A 139 -5.22 1.92 6.73
N PRO A 140 -5.54 2.48 7.92
CA PRO A 140 -4.97 3.77 8.36
C PRO A 140 -3.43 3.74 8.43
N ALA A 141 -2.87 2.68 9.01
CA ALA A 141 -1.42 2.53 9.12
C ALA A 141 -0.75 2.32 7.76
N SER A 142 -1.38 1.54 6.87
CA SER A 142 -0.84 1.26 5.54
C SER A 142 -0.82 2.50 4.65
N LEU A 143 -1.86 3.34 4.70
CA LEU A 143 -1.91 4.60 3.94
C LEU A 143 -0.96 5.66 4.53
N ALA A 144 -0.82 5.72 5.85
CA ALA A 144 0.19 6.56 6.48
C ALA A 144 1.60 6.17 6.03
N ASN A 145 1.91 4.87 5.98
CA ASN A 145 3.18 4.37 5.46
C ASN A 145 3.42 4.76 4.00
N LEU A 146 2.37 4.77 3.17
CA LEU A 146 2.43 5.17 1.77
C LEU A 146 2.82 6.65 1.60
N VAL A 147 2.40 7.52 2.51
CA VAL A 147 2.82 8.93 2.58
C VAL A 147 4.24 9.09 3.10
N LEU A 148 4.64 8.32 4.12
CA LEU A 148 5.98 8.39 4.72
C LEU A 148 7.09 7.90 3.79
N LEU A 149 6.80 6.92 2.93
CA LEU A 149 7.73 6.37 1.94
C LEU A 149 7.67 7.07 0.57
N GLY A 150 6.85 8.12 0.44
CA GLY A 150 6.70 8.92 -0.77
C GLY A 150 7.50 10.20 -0.75
#